data_AF-A0A1G2WX57-F1
#
_entry.id   AF-A0A1G2WX57-F1
#
_cell.length_a   1.000
_cell.length_b   1.000
_cell.length_c   1.000
_cell.angle_alpha   90.00
_cell.angle_beta   90.00
_cell.angle_gamma   90.00
#
_symmetry.space_group_name_H-M   'P 1'
#
loop_
_entity.id
_entity.type
_entity.pdbx_description
1 polymer ?
#
loop_
_entity_poly.entity_id
_entity_poly.type
_entity_poly.pdbx_seq_one_letter_code
_entity_poly.pdbx_strand_id
1 'polypeptide(L)'
;MVVLGVPHHITQRGNRRLQTFFCDKDMRHIVAQQDHYVSQTYLERFANERGQLVPYYKSGHVTVGKPKSPKSICHETDGDANTYFDDPRVLDSYLAPLEKNWSTNVQALCDMRVNADIKYQLSAYVAYLRVCNPVAKRMGQDMLAETIQPLADKVMNENIYDPRFGPELQVKIEQELQLGNIRCAVDREYAHARGISSLIGVANRLYCSGWLKLFNETDIPFITSDNPAVPYYHRTTDTVASVFVPVSPTNAVLISPDYSIKRPTNEDVQSYESSLDRYASIKKEYVRLFNQLVVKSAERIVLHATVERWLEDLVMKYRSWRMENITSKIPYENGVLLIHRQKSIDTSNA
;
A
#
# COMPACT_ATOMS: atom_id res chain seq x y z
N MET A 1 -34.55 8.70 15.42
CA MET A 1 -35.09 9.67 14.44
C MET A 1 -34.51 9.30 13.08
N VAL A 2 -35.34 8.78 12.17
CA VAL A 2 -34.92 8.31 10.84
C VAL A 2 -35.18 9.44 9.84
N VAL A 3 -34.16 9.87 9.11
CA VAL A 3 -34.28 10.93 8.09
C VAL A 3 -34.61 10.25 6.76
N LEU A 4 -35.74 10.61 6.15
CA LEU A 4 -36.14 10.11 4.83
C LEU A 4 -35.13 10.55 3.75
N GLY A 5 -34.65 9.61 2.93
CA GLY A 5 -33.91 9.89 1.69
C GLY A 5 -32.41 9.56 1.68
N VAL A 6 -31.85 8.97 2.74
CA VAL A 6 -30.45 8.50 2.78
C VAL A 6 -30.44 6.97 2.91
N PRO A 7 -29.58 6.22 2.22
CA PRO A 7 -29.42 4.79 2.53
C PRO A 7 -28.75 4.66 3.90
N HIS A 8 -29.42 4.05 4.88
CA HIS A 8 -28.82 3.69 6.16
C HIS A 8 -28.92 2.17 6.34
N HIS A 9 -27.77 1.51 6.42
CA HIS A 9 -27.68 0.11 6.83
C HIS A 9 -27.66 0.08 8.36
N ILE A 10 -28.74 -0.40 8.97
CA ILE A 10 -28.76 -0.77 10.38
C ILE A 10 -28.37 -2.24 10.46
N THR A 11 -27.13 -2.53 10.85
CA THR A 11 -26.76 -3.90 11.25
C THR A 11 -27.14 -4.10 12.70
N GLN A 12 -28.33 -4.68 12.93
CA GLN A 12 -28.69 -5.21 14.25
C GLN A 12 -28.00 -6.57 14.42
N ARG A 13 -27.05 -6.67 15.36
CA ARG A 13 -26.49 -7.96 15.78
C ARG A 13 -27.55 -8.73 16.55
N GLY A 14 -28.19 -9.70 15.90
CA GLY A 14 -29.10 -10.60 16.59
C GLY A 14 -29.94 -11.46 15.67
N ASN A 15 -29.51 -12.72 15.55
CA ASN A 15 -30.25 -13.89 15.10
C ASN A 15 -30.25 -14.25 13.59
N ARG A 16 -29.94 -15.53 13.36
CA ARG A 16 -29.74 -16.20 12.07
C ARG A 16 -31.08 -16.40 11.35
N ARG A 17 -31.06 -16.14 10.04
CA ARG A 17 -32.10 -16.38 9.02
C ARG A 17 -33.11 -15.23 8.84
N LEU A 18 -32.69 -14.22 8.08
CA LEU A 18 -33.62 -13.44 7.25
C LEU A 18 -33.34 -13.82 5.80
N GLN A 19 -34.37 -14.32 5.12
CA GLN A 19 -34.37 -14.42 3.66
C GLN A 19 -34.47 -12.99 3.12
N THR A 20 -33.39 -12.52 2.51
CA THR A 20 -33.38 -11.27 1.77
C THR A 20 -34.15 -11.50 0.48
N PHE A 21 -35.34 -10.89 0.35
CA PHE A 21 -36.05 -10.83 -0.93
C PHE A 21 -35.36 -9.79 -1.80
N PHE A 22 -34.52 -10.24 -2.74
CA PHE A 22 -34.03 -9.40 -3.81
C PHE A 22 -35.04 -9.41 -4.96
N CYS A 23 -35.30 -8.25 -5.55
CA CYS A 23 -36.04 -8.14 -6.80
C CYS A 23 -35.23 -8.82 -7.91
N ASP A 24 -35.84 -9.78 -8.63
CA ASP A 24 -35.19 -10.63 -9.65
C ASP A 24 -34.50 -9.86 -10.81
N LYS A 25 -34.71 -8.53 -10.92
CA LYS A 25 -34.09 -7.70 -11.98
C LYS A 25 -32.71 -7.15 -11.64
N ASP A 26 -32.28 -7.16 -10.38
CA ASP A 26 -30.96 -6.64 -9.97
C ASP A 26 -29.92 -7.73 -9.72
N MET A 27 -30.29 -9.00 -9.91
CA MET A 27 -29.40 -10.14 -9.76
C MET A 27 -28.56 -10.36 -11.03
N ARG A 28 -27.87 -9.32 -11.50
CA ARG A 28 -26.65 -9.55 -12.28
C ARG A 28 -25.72 -10.27 -11.32
N HIS A 29 -25.39 -11.51 -11.61
CA HIS A 29 -24.40 -12.28 -10.88
C HIS A 29 -23.11 -11.47 -10.79
N ILE A 30 -22.91 -10.75 -9.68
CA ILE A 30 -21.59 -10.29 -9.27
C ILE A 30 -20.90 -11.57 -8.80
N VAL A 31 -20.32 -12.30 -9.75
CA VAL A 31 -19.38 -13.36 -9.43
C VAL A 31 -18.21 -12.65 -8.80
N ALA A 32 -18.11 -12.77 -7.47
CA ALA A 32 -17.07 -12.10 -6.70
C ALA A 32 -15.69 -12.45 -7.30
N GLN A 33 -15.00 -11.45 -7.82
CA GLN A 33 -13.74 -11.63 -8.53
C GLN A 33 -12.59 -11.70 -7.52
N GLN A 34 -11.56 -12.49 -7.79
CA GLN A 34 -10.35 -12.47 -6.99
C GLN A 34 -9.35 -11.53 -7.65
N ASP A 35 -9.19 -10.35 -7.09
CA ASP A 35 -8.36 -9.28 -7.62
C ASP A 35 -7.00 -9.26 -6.91
N HIS A 36 -5.93 -9.24 -7.70
CA HIS A 36 -4.57 -9.36 -7.21
C HIS A 36 -3.98 -7.99 -6.86
N TYR A 37 -3.85 -7.70 -5.57
CA TYR A 37 -3.18 -6.48 -5.10
C TYR A 37 -1.65 -6.51 -5.29
N VAL A 38 -1.09 -7.69 -5.59
CA VAL A 38 0.21 -7.86 -6.25
C VAL A 38 -0.01 -8.79 -7.43
N SER A 39 0.19 -8.31 -8.67
CA SER A 39 -0.16 -9.06 -9.88
C SER A 39 0.52 -10.43 -9.97
N GLN A 40 -0.17 -11.37 -10.61
CA GLN A 40 0.38 -12.68 -10.89
C GLN A 40 1.65 -12.58 -11.76
N THR A 41 1.63 -11.69 -12.77
CA THR A 41 2.79 -11.45 -13.65
C THR A 41 4.02 -10.95 -12.88
N TYR A 42 3.83 -10.18 -11.81
CA TYR A 42 4.91 -9.78 -10.92
C TYR A 42 5.45 -10.97 -10.12
N LEU A 43 4.56 -11.73 -9.50
CA LEU A 43 4.91 -12.86 -8.64
C LEU A 43 5.59 -14.01 -9.40
N GLU A 44 5.20 -14.23 -10.67
CA GLU A 44 5.83 -15.21 -11.56
C GLU A 44 7.34 -15.00 -11.72
N ARG A 45 7.84 -13.75 -11.61
CA ARG A 45 9.28 -13.45 -11.67
C ARG A 45 10.08 -13.95 -10.47
N PHE A 46 9.40 -14.34 -9.39
CA PHE A 46 10.01 -14.91 -8.19
C PHE A 46 9.73 -16.41 -8.04
N ALA A 47 8.88 -16.97 -8.91
CA ALA A 47 8.51 -18.37 -8.84
C ALA A 47 9.68 -19.28 -9.23
N ASN A 48 9.70 -20.48 -8.65
CA ASN A 48 10.64 -21.53 -9.05
C ASN A 48 10.30 -22.11 -10.44
N GLU A 49 11.10 -23.07 -10.90
CA GLU A 49 10.90 -23.76 -12.19
C GLU A 49 9.53 -24.44 -12.34
N ARG A 50 8.83 -24.72 -11.23
CA ARG A 50 7.48 -25.29 -11.21
C ARG A 50 6.39 -24.22 -11.21
N GLY A 51 6.74 -22.94 -11.32
CA GLY A 51 5.80 -21.83 -11.23
C GLY A 51 5.23 -21.62 -9.83
N GLN A 52 5.97 -22.01 -8.77
CA GLN A 52 5.51 -21.95 -7.39
C GLN A 52 6.36 -21.01 -6.52
N LEU A 53 5.73 -20.46 -5.49
CA LEU A 53 6.31 -19.64 -4.44
C LEU A 53 6.07 -20.27 -3.08
N VAL A 54 7.07 -20.22 -2.20
CA VAL A 54 6.98 -20.59 -0.79
C VAL A 54 6.60 -19.34 0.01
N PRO A 55 5.42 -19.31 0.65
CA PRO A 55 5.04 -18.22 1.54
C PRO A 55 5.63 -18.43 2.94
N TYR A 56 6.19 -17.35 3.48
CA TYR A 56 6.61 -17.24 4.87
C TYR A 56 5.63 -16.31 5.59
N TYR A 57 4.85 -16.84 6.51
CA TYR A 57 3.82 -16.11 7.24
C TYR A 57 4.43 -15.42 8.47
N LYS A 58 4.06 -14.15 8.66
CA LYS A 58 4.45 -13.36 9.84
C LYS A 58 3.56 -13.62 11.06
N SER A 59 2.33 -14.04 10.81
CA SER A 59 1.33 -14.37 11.82
C SER A 59 1.02 -15.86 11.86
N GLY A 60 0.67 -16.38 13.04
CA GLY A 60 0.26 -17.77 13.24
C GLY A 60 1.37 -18.69 13.76
N HIS A 61 1.05 -19.99 13.82
CA HIS A 61 1.95 -21.05 14.31
C HIS A 61 2.90 -21.58 13.22
N VAL A 62 2.52 -21.44 11.96
CA VAL A 62 3.30 -21.93 10.82
C VAL A 62 4.01 -20.75 10.17
N THR A 63 5.34 -20.71 10.30
CA THR A 63 6.16 -19.70 9.64
C THR A 63 6.33 -20.03 8.15
N VAL A 64 6.63 -21.27 7.79
CA VAL A 64 6.85 -21.68 6.39
C VAL A 64 5.66 -22.46 5.85
N GLY A 65 4.98 -21.91 4.86
CA GLY A 65 3.85 -22.54 4.20
C GLY A 65 4.23 -23.52 3.09
N LYS A 66 3.24 -24.30 2.65
CA LYS A 66 3.38 -25.12 1.43
C LYS A 66 3.54 -24.23 0.19
N PRO A 67 4.29 -24.68 -0.84
CA PRO A 67 4.38 -23.98 -2.12
C PRO A 67 3.00 -23.69 -2.72
N LYS A 68 2.85 -22.50 -3.30
CA LYS A 68 1.61 -21.97 -3.86
C LYS A 68 1.87 -21.38 -5.25
N SER A 69 0.89 -21.45 -6.14
CA SER A 69 0.96 -20.70 -7.40
C SER A 69 0.69 -19.22 -7.15
N PRO A 70 1.26 -18.30 -7.95
CA PRO A 70 0.95 -16.87 -7.93
C PRO A 70 -0.55 -16.56 -7.88
N LYS A 71 -1.36 -17.30 -8.64
CA LYS A 71 -2.83 -17.19 -8.66
C LYS A 71 -3.50 -17.35 -7.28
N SER A 72 -2.90 -18.11 -6.37
CA SER A 72 -3.50 -18.49 -5.09
C SER A 72 -3.08 -17.62 -3.90
N ILE A 73 -2.35 -16.54 -4.13
CA ILE A 73 -1.85 -15.60 -3.11
C ILE A 73 -2.03 -14.16 -3.56
N CYS A 74 -1.88 -13.23 -2.62
CA CYS A 74 -1.92 -11.79 -2.87
C CYS A 74 -3.18 -11.28 -3.59
N HIS A 75 -4.36 -11.79 -3.22
CA HIS A 75 -5.65 -11.34 -3.74
C HIS A 75 -6.63 -10.95 -2.63
N GLU A 76 -7.56 -10.06 -2.95
CA GLU A 76 -8.76 -9.75 -2.19
C GLU A 76 -9.99 -10.00 -3.09
N THR A 77 -11.11 -10.40 -2.48
CA THR A 77 -12.37 -10.49 -3.21
C THR A 77 -12.83 -9.08 -3.58
N ASP A 78 -13.05 -8.83 -4.88
CA ASP A 78 -13.43 -7.54 -5.46
C ASP A 78 -12.49 -6.39 -5.03
N GLY A 79 -11.20 -6.70 -4.86
CA GLY A 79 -10.19 -5.79 -4.32
C GLY A 79 -9.91 -4.54 -5.15
N ASP A 80 -10.20 -4.60 -6.46
CA ASP A 80 -10.04 -3.50 -7.42
C ASP A 80 -11.34 -2.71 -7.66
N ALA A 81 -12.46 -3.19 -7.09
CA ALA A 81 -13.72 -2.47 -7.13
C ALA A 81 -13.77 -1.36 -6.06
N ASN A 82 -14.35 -0.22 -6.38
CA ASN A 82 -14.53 0.88 -5.43
C ASN A 82 -15.77 1.73 -5.75
N THR A 83 -16.70 1.83 -4.80
CA THR A 83 -18.01 2.48 -5.00
C THR A 83 -17.97 4.01 -5.01
N TYR A 84 -16.82 4.64 -4.77
CA TYR A 84 -16.67 6.11 -4.83
C TYR A 84 -16.46 6.63 -6.26
N PHE A 85 -16.37 5.76 -7.26
CA PHE A 85 -16.26 6.12 -8.67
C PHE A 85 -17.52 5.75 -9.46
N ASP A 86 -17.82 6.53 -10.49
CA ASP A 86 -18.91 6.23 -11.44
C ASP A 86 -18.68 4.91 -12.19
N ASP A 87 -17.42 4.60 -12.48
CA ASP A 87 -16.96 3.27 -12.88
C ASP A 87 -16.27 2.59 -11.68
N PRO A 88 -16.97 1.67 -10.98
CA PRO A 88 -16.40 1.02 -9.81
C PRO A 88 -15.15 0.20 -10.11
N ARG A 89 -14.90 -0.19 -11.37
CA ARG A 89 -13.74 -1.01 -11.78
C ARG A 89 -12.76 -0.24 -12.64
N VAL A 90 -12.62 1.07 -12.39
CA VAL A 90 -11.65 1.94 -13.07
C VAL A 90 -10.21 1.41 -13.03
N LEU A 91 -9.85 0.64 -12.01
CA LEU A 91 -8.53 0.01 -11.88
C LEU A 91 -8.26 -1.06 -12.96
N ASP A 92 -9.28 -1.77 -13.44
CA ASP A 92 -9.11 -2.80 -14.48
C ASP A 92 -8.52 -2.17 -15.76
N SER A 93 -9.02 -0.98 -16.12
CA SER A 93 -8.54 -0.21 -17.28
C SER A 93 -7.11 0.29 -17.09
N TYR A 94 -6.73 0.64 -15.85
CA TYR A 94 -5.37 1.07 -15.51
C TYR A 94 -4.37 -0.09 -15.55
N LEU A 95 -4.74 -1.25 -14.99
CA LEU A 95 -3.85 -2.40 -14.83
C LEU A 95 -3.68 -3.22 -16.11
N ALA A 96 -4.73 -3.36 -16.93
CA ALA A 96 -4.70 -4.19 -18.13
C ALA A 96 -3.47 -3.97 -19.05
N PRO A 97 -3.08 -2.73 -19.43
CA PRO A 97 -1.89 -2.53 -20.25
C PRO A 97 -0.58 -2.77 -19.49
N LEU A 98 -0.56 -2.56 -18.16
CA LEU A 98 0.63 -2.72 -17.33
C LEU A 98 0.97 -4.19 -17.11
N GLU A 99 -0.02 -5.00 -16.72
CA GLU A 99 0.15 -6.43 -16.48
C GLU A 99 0.50 -7.18 -17.77
N LYS A 100 -0.18 -6.84 -18.88
CA LYS A 100 0.10 -7.43 -20.20
C LYS A 100 1.56 -7.29 -20.61
N ASN A 101 2.17 -6.13 -20.34
CA ASN A 101 3.54 -5.81 -20.75
C ASN A 101 4.58 -6.07 -19.67
N TRP A 102 4.17 -6.43 -18.44
CA TRP A 102 5.05 -6.50 -17.28
C TRP A 102 6.29 -7.36 -17.52
N SER A 103 6.10 -8.59 -17.99
CA SER A 103 7.21 -9.51 -18.25
C SER A 103 8.17 -8.94 -19.28
N THR A 104 7.69 -8.40 -20.41
CA THR A 104 8.55 -7.79 -21.43
C THR A 104 9.33 -6.60 -20.88
N ASN A 105 8.68 -5.75 -20.09
CA ASN A 105 9.28 -4.55 -19.50
C ASN A 105 10.37 -4.89 -18.46
N VAL A 106 10.12 -5.88 -17.61
CA VAL A 106 11.13 -6.38 -16.66
C VAL A 106 12.33 -6.98 -17.40
N GLN A 107 12.10 -7.71 -18.49
CA GLN A 107 13.19 -8.24 -19.30
C GLN A 107 14.03 -7.11 -19.93
N ALA A 108 13.38 -6.07 -20.45
CA ALA A 108 14.08 -4.91 -20.99
C ALA A 108 14.89 -4.16 -19.90
N LEU A 109 14.39 -4.12 -18.66
CA LEU A 109 15.15 -3.63 -17.52
C LEU A 109 16.40 -4.48 -17.23
N CYS A 110 16.27 -5.81 -17.21
CA CYS A 110 17.41 -6.73 -17.06
C CYS A 110 18.44 -6.56 -18.18
N ASP A 111 17.97 -6.36 -19.42
CA ASP A 111 18.82 -6.22 -20.61
C ASP A 111 19.42 -4.80 -20.77
N MET A 112 19.16 -3.89 -19.82
CA MET A 112 19.56 -2.47 -19.89
C MET A 112 19.00 -1.72 -21.12
N ARG A 113 17.84 -2.15 -21.64
CA ARG A 113 17.14 -1.55 -22.80
C ARG A 113 15.87 -0.79 -22.39
N VAL A 114 15.92 -0.11 -21.24
CA VAL A 114 14.79 0.69 -20.76
C VAL A 114 14.67 1.97 -21.57
N ASN A 115 13.58 2.14 -22.29
CA ASN A 115 13.18 3.40 -22.91
C ASN A 115 12.14 4.15 -22.05
N ALA A 116 11.69 5.32 -22.51
CA ALA A 116 10.70 6.14 -21.82
C ALA A 116 9.39 5.38 -21.54
N ASP A 117 8.82 4.72 -22.54
CA ASP A 117 7.55 3.99 -22.38
C ASP A 117 7.66 2.85 -21.36
N ILE A 118 8.74 2.09 -21.41
CA ILE A 118 9.03 1.01 -20.45
C ILE A 118 9.16 1.59 -19.04
N LYS A 119 9.94 2.67 -18.88
CA LYS A 119 10.12 3.33 -17.57
C LYS A 119 8.80 3.86 -17.04
N TYR A 120 7.94 4.43 -17.89
CA TYR A 120 6.63 4.93 -17.51
C TYR A 120 5.72 3.79 -17.04
N GLN A 121 5.62 2.71 -17.82
CA GLN A 121 4.79 1.56 -17.45
C GLN A 121 5.27 0.89 -16.15
N LEU A 122 6.58 0.73 -15.96
CA LEU A 122 7.13 0.23 -14.70
C LEU A 122 6.84 1.19 -13.54
N SER A 123 7.00 2.50 -13.74
CA SER A 123 6.63 3.53 -12.74
C SER A 123 5.15 3.48 -12.36
N ALA A 124 4.27 3.32 -13.35
CA ALA A 124 2.82 3.22 -13.17
C ALA A 124 2.43 1.97 -12.36
N TYR A 125 3.10 0.85 -12.61
CA TYR A 125 2.87 -0.35 -11.82
C TYR A 125 3.45 -0.25 -10.40
N VAL A 126 4.62 0.37 -10.22
CA VAL A 126 5.14 0.66 -8.87
C VAL A 126 4.22 1.61 -8.11
N ALA A 127 3.61 2.59 -8.77
CA ALA A 127 2.61 3.47 -8.17
C ALA A 127 1.41 2.65 -7.65
N TYR A 128 0.88 1.71 -8.44
CA TYR A 128 -0.17 0.78 -8.01
C TYR A 128 0.23 0.00 -6.76
N LEU A 129 1.42 -0.63 -6.78
CA LEU A 129 1.95 -1.37 -5.63
C LEU A 129 2.10 -0.49 -4.37
N ARG A 130 2.25 0.84 -4.52
CA ARG A 130 2.41 1.77 -3.39
C ARG A 130 1.09 2.29 -2.82
N VAL A 131 0.01 2.32 -3.60
CA VAL A 131 -1.23 3.03 -3.21
C VAL A 131 -2.48 2.17 -3.15
N CYS A 132 -2.51 1.01 -3.81
CA CYS A 132 -3.72 0.18 -3.91
C CYS A 132 -3.66 -1.10 -3.08
N ASN A 133 -2.52 -1.45 -2.50
CA ASN A 133 -2.41 -2.67 -1.71
C ASN A 133 -3.09 -2.53 -0.31
N PRO A 134 -3.36 -3.65 0.41
CA PRO A 134 -4.04 -3.61 1.70
C PRO A 134 -3.35 -2.72 2.76
N VAL A 135 -2.02 -2.65 2.75
CA VAL A 135 -1.22 -1.78 3.63
C VAL A 135 -1.48 -0.33 3.31
N ALA A 136 -1.48 0.05 2.03
CA ALA A 136 -1.76 1.41 1.60
C ALA A 136 -3.19 1.83 1.96
N LYS A 137 -4.19 0.95 1.78
CA LYS A 137 -5.58 1.20 2.19
C LYS A 137 -5.66 1.50 3.70
N ARG A 138 -5.03 0.65 4.54
CA ARG A 138 -4.99 0.83 6.01
C ARG A 138 -4.28 2.13 6.41
N MET A 139 -3.07 2.32 5.92
CA MET A 139 -2.27 3.51 6.21
C MET A 139 -2.97 4.80 5.77
N GLY A 140 -3.62 4.80 4.60
CA GLY A 140 -4.40 5.94 4.11
C GLY A 140 -5.59 6.27 5.01
N GLN A 141 -6.31 5.25 5.49
CA GLN A 141 -7.41 5.40 6.45
C GLN A 141 -6.91 6.07 7.74
N ASP A 142 -5.83 5.55 8.32
CA ASP A 142 -5.23 6.09 9.56
C ASP A 142 -4.75 7.54 9.37
N MET A 143 -4.09 7.83 8.24
CA MET A 143 -3.60 9.17 7.92
C MET A 143 -4.74 10.18 7.79
N LEU A 144 -5.82 9.83 7.07
CA LEU A 144 -6.96 10.71 6.89
C LEU A 144 -7.70 10.95 8.21
N ALA A 145 -7.86 9.90 9.03
CA ALA A 145 -8.45 10.01 10.36
C ALA A 145 -7.65 11.00 11.24
N GLU A 146 -6.33 10.83 11.31
CA GLU A 146 -5.44 11.74 12.05
C GLU A 146 -5.43 13.16 11.48
N THR A 147 -5.60 13.32 10.16
CA THR A 147 -5.67 14.63 9.51
C THR A 147 -6.92 15.41 9.90
N ILE A 148 -8.06 14.72 10.01
CA ILE A 148 -9.36 15.34 10.29
C ILE A 148 -9.59 15.49 11.80
N GLN A 149 -8.94 14.69 12.64
CA GLN A 149 -9.13 14.69 14.09
C GLN A 149 -9.05 16.09 14.74
N PRO A 150 -8.04 16.95 14.47
CA PRO A 150 -7.97 18.27 15.12
C PRO A 150 -9.15 19.17 14.78
N LEU A 151 -9.70 19.05 13.56
CA LEU A 151 -10.89 19.79 13.16
C LEU A 151 -12.13 19.24 13.87
N ALA A 152 -12.26 17.92 13.96
CA ALA A 152 -13.35 17.29 14.70
C ALA A 152 -13.33 17.67 16.19
N ASP A 153 -12.16 17.64 16.83
CA ASP A 153 -11.98 18.04 18.23
C ASP A 153 -12.41 19.50 18.43
N LYS A 154 -12.01 20.40 17.53
CA LYS A 154 -12.41 21.81 17.56
C LYS A 154 -13.93 21.97 17.45
N VAL A 155 -14.54 21.35 16.44
CA VAL A 155 -16.00 21.41 16.23
C VAL A 155 -16.75 20.83 17.43
N MET A 156 -16.28 19.72 18.00
CA MET A 156 -16.91 19.09 19.17
C MET A 156 -16.79 19.98 20.41
N ASN A 157 -15.64 20.62 20.65
CA ASN A 157 -15.46 21.55 21.76
C ASN A 157 -16.35 22.80 21.64
N GLU A 158 -16.49 23.35 20.42
CA GLU A 158 -17.35 24.52 20.18
C GLU A 158 -18.85 24.21 20.33
N ASN A 159 -19.25 22.96 20.06
CA ASN A 159 -20.65 22.52 20.08
C ASN A 159 -21.01 21.64 21.27
N ILE A 160 -20.14 21.53 22.28
CA ILE A 160 -20.36 20.61 23.41
C ILE A 160 -21.61 20.96 24.21
N TYR A 161 -22.01 22.24 24.22
CA TYR A 161 -23.22 22.74 24.85
C TYR A 161 -24.42 22.81 23.91
N ASP A 162 -24.41 22.06 22.81
CA ASP A 162 -25.58 21.95 21.94
C ASP A 162 -26.80 21.47 22.76
N PRO A 163 -27.91 22.24 22.78
CA PRO A 163 -29.09 21.91 23.56
C PRO A 163 -29.68 20.54 23.25
N ARG A 164 -29.37 19.94 22.09
CA ARG A 164 -29.85 18.62 21.66
C ARG A 164 -29.25 17.46 22.46
N PHE A 165 -28.09 17.63 23.11
CA PHE A 165 -27.41 16.52 23.78
C PHE A 165 -27.94 16.26 25.20
N GLY A 166 -28.55 17.25 25.87
CA GLY A 166 -28.98 17.12 27.26
C GLY A 166 -27.80 17.01 28.25
N PRO A 167 -27.96 17.40 29.53
CA PRO A 167 -26.82 17.64 30.43
C PRO A 167 -25.94 16.41 30.68
N GLU A 168 -26.52 15.22 30.83
CA GLU A 168 -25.78 13.99 31.13
C GLU A 168 -24.86 13.57 29.97
N LEU A 169 -25.35 13.69 28.73
CA LEU A 169 -24.57 13.33 27.55
C LEU A 169 -23.46 14.34 27.29
N GLN A 170 -23.68 15.62 27.56
CA GLN A 170 -22.67 16.67 27.42
C GLN A 170 -21.45 16.38 28.32
N VAL A 171 -21.68 16.06 29.60
CA VAL A 171 -20.60 15.69 30.55
C VAL A 171 -19.85 14.46 30.06
N LYS A 172 -20.57 13.45 29.55
CA LYS A 172 -19.93 12.25 29.02
C LYS A 172 -19.08 12.54 27.77
N ILE A 173 -19.60 13.33 26.82
CA ILE A 173 -18.85 13.75 25.63
C ILE A 173 -17.59 14.50 26.04
N GLU A 174 -17.68 15.41 27.02
CA GLU A 174 -16.54 16.16 27.53
C GLU A 174 -15.45 15.25 28.10
N GLN A 175 -15.84 14.28 28.92
CA GLN A 175 -14.93 13.29 29.48
C GLN A 175 -14.25 12.46 28.39
N GLU A 176 -15.01 11.95 27.42
CA GLU A 176 -14.45 11.13 26.34
C GLU A 176 -13.56 11.93 25.37
N LEU A 177 -13.83 13.23 25.16
CA LEU A 177 -12.95 14.14 24.43
C LEU A 177 -11.64 14.36 25.18
N GLN A 178 -11.70 14.65 26.48
CA GLN A 178 -10.51 14.84 27.33
C GLN A 178 -9.64 13.58 27.40
N LEU A 179 -10.25 12.39 27.38
CA LEU A 179 -9.55 11.11 27.34
C LEU A 179 -9.03 10.74 25.93
N GLY A 180 -9.42 11.46 24.88
CA GLY A 180 -9.03 11.15 23.49
C GLY A 180 -9.67 9.87 22.94
N ASN A 181 -10.82 9.47 23.49
CA ASN A 181 -11.54 8.25 23.11
C ASN A 181 -12.48 8.48 21.92
N ILE A 182 -12.87 9.72 21.65
CA ILE A 182 -13.63 10.09 20.46
C ILE A 182 -12.66 10.24 19.28
N ARG A 183 -12.77 9.34 18.31
CA ARG A 183 -11.90 9.32 17.13
C ARG A 183 -12.70 9.44 15.83
N CYS A 184 -12.11 10.15 14.87
CA CYS A 184 -12.56 10.15 13.49
C CYS A 184 -12.39 8.74 12.91
N ALA A 185 -13.47 8.23 12.33
CA ALA A 185 -13.43 7.03 11.52
C ALA A 185 -13.54 7.44 10.04
N VAL A 186 -12.61 6.97 9.22
CA VAL A 186 -12.63 7.16 7.77
C VAL A 186 -12.98 5.82 7.13
N ASP A 187 -13.81 5.84 6.09
CA ASP A 187 -14.08 4.64 5.29
C ASP A 187 -12.81 4.19 4.56
N ARG A 188 -12.48 2.89 4.68
CA ARG A 188 -11.33 2.29 4.00
C ARG A 188 -11.44 2.42 2.48
N GLU A 189 -12.66 2.33 1.93
CA GLU A 189 -12.86 2.51 0.48
C GLU A 189 -12.71 3.96 0.04
N TYR A 190 -13.00 4.93 0.91
CA TYR A 190 -12.68 6.33 0.61
C TYR A 190 -11.15 6.54 0.55
N ALA A 191 -10.40 5.98 1.50
CA ALA A 191 -8.94 6.03 1.48
C ALA A 191 -8.37 5.35 0.22
N HIS A 192 -8.94 4.22 -0.18
CA HIS A 192 -8.59 3.52 -1.42
C HIS A 192 -8.87 4.38 -2.66
N ALA A 193 -10.05 5.02 -2.74
CA ALA A 193 -10.42 5.92 -3.84
C ALA A 193 -9.46 7.12 -3.97
N ARG A 194 -9.01 7.67 -2.84
CA ARG A 194 -7.96 8.70 -2.81
C ARG A 194 -6.63 8.18 -3.35
N GLY A 195 -6.28 6.94 -3.02
CA GLY A 195 -5.12 6.24 -3.58
C GLY A 195 -5.21 6.10 -5.10
N ILE A 196 -6.31 5.55 -5.60
CA ILE A 196 -6.59 5.39 -7.04
C ILE A 196 -6.52 6.73 -7.78
N SER A 197 -7.16 7.77 -7.23
CA SER A 197 -7.15 9.12 -7.80
C SER A 197 -5.74 9.75 -7.88
N SER A 198 -4.78 9.23 -7.11
CA SER A 198 -3.40 9.72 -7.09
C SER A 198 -2.45 8.95 -8.02
N LEU A 199 -2.89 7.82 -8.61
CA LEU A 199 -2.04 6.89 -9.36
C LEU A 199 -1.19 7.57 -10.42
N ILE A 200 -1.82 8.36 -11.30
CA ILE A 200 -1.12 9.06 -12.38
C ILE A 200 -0.07 10.04 -11.84
N GLY A 201 -0.42 10.79 -10.79
CA GLY A 201 0.53 11.73 -10.17
C GLY A 201 1.72 11.02 -9.51
N VAL A 202 1.48 9.87 -8.88
CA VAL A 202 2.55 9.05 -8.30
C VAL A 202 3.40 8.40 -9.40
N ALA A 203 2.78 7.90 -10.46
CA ALA A 203 3.46 7.32 -11.62
C ALA A 203 4.38 8.35 -12.29
N ASN A 204 3.87 9.55 -12.59
CA ASN A 204 4.64 10.63 -13.18
C ASN A 204 5.82 11.01 -12.27
N ARG A 205 5.63 11.05 -10.95
CA ARG A 205 6.72 11.31 -10.01
C ARG A 205 7.79 10.24 -10.08
N LEU A 206 7.42 8.97 -10.02
CA LEU A 206 8.38 7.87 -10.09
C LEU A 206 9.10 7.83 -11.45
N TYR A 207 8.42 8.19 -12.54
CA TYR A 207 8.98 8.28 -13.87
C TYR A 207 10.01 9.40 -14.00
N CYS A 208 9.66 10.61 -13.57
CA CYS A 208 10.55 11.79 -13.61
C CYS A 208 11.68 11.75 -12.56
N SER A 209 11.86 10.62 -11.87
CA SER A 209 12.86 10.46 -10.82
C SER A 209 14.06 9.65 -11.29
N GLY A 210 15.21 9.87 -10.64
CA GLY A 210 16.41 9.09 -10.91
C GLY A 210 16.25 7.64 -10.46
N TRP A 211 16.46 6.69 -11.37
CA TRP A 211 16.44 5.27 -11.05
C TRP A 211 17.85 4.75 -10.86
N LEU A 212 18.12 4.12 -9.73
CA LEU A 212 19.25 3.22 -9.57
C LEU A 212 18.78 1.79 -9.82
N LYS A 213 19.20 1.22 -10.94
CA LYS A 213 18.88 -0.14 -11.38
C LYS A 213 19.95 -1.08 -10.80
N LEU A 214 19.52 -2.06 -10.02
CA LEU A 214 20.37 -2.88 -9.18
C LEU A 214 20.45 -4.31 -9.72
N PHE A 215 21.67 -4.78 -10.01
CA PHE A 215 21.95 -6.15 -10.44
C PHE A 215 22.55 -6.94 -9.28
N ASN A 216 21.93 -8.06 -8.93
CA ASN A 216 22.34 -8.93 -7.84
C ASN A 216 23.01 -10.19 -8.38
N GLU A 217 24.33 -10.18 -8.32
CA GLU A 217 25.22 -11.31 -8.66
C GLU A 217 25.67 -12.09 -7.42
N THR A 218 25.05 -11.82 -6.27
CA THR A 218 25.40 -12.47 -4.99
C THR A 218 24.67 -13.81 -4.84
N ASP A 219 25.12 -14.61 -3.88
CA ASP A 219 24.49 -15.88 -3.49
C ASP A 219 23.17 -15.73 -2.72
N ILE A 220 22.78 -14.50 -2.36
CA ILE A 220 21.53 -14.22 -1.67
C ILE A 220 20.59 -13.59 -2.69
N PRO A 221 19.45 -14.19 -3.04
CA PRO A 221 18.48 -13.57 -3.94
C PRO A 221 17.74 -12.42 -3.26
N PHE A 222 17.22 -11.48 -4.05
CA PHE A 222 16.17 -10.59 -3.58
C PHE A 222 14.88 -11.39 -3.33
N ILE A 223 14.15 -11.01 -2.28
CA ILE A 223 12.86 -11.57 -1.93
C ILE A 223 11.73 -10.58 -2.23
N THR A 224 10.49 -11.06 -2.23
CA THR A 224 9.30 -10.19 -2.36
C THR A 224 8.27 -10.47 -1.26
N SER A 225 7.16 -9.74 -1.26
CA SER A 225 6.10 -9.83 -0.25
C SER A 225 4.74 -9.40 -0.79
N ASP A 226 3.74 -9.39 0.08
CA ASP A 226 2.44 -8.76 -0.15
C ASP A 226 2.47 -7.21 -0.13
N ASN A 227 3.62 -6.60 0.12
CA ASN A 227 3.86 -5.16 0.05
C ASN A 227 5.28 -4.88 -0.49
N PRO A 228 5.52 -5.11 -1.80
CA PRO A 228 6.86 -5.18 -2.36
C PRO A 228 7.54 -3.82 -2.59
N ALA A 229 6.78 -2.72 -2.62
CA ALA A 229 7.31 -1.38 -2.90
C ALA A 229 7.62 -0.61 -1.61
N VAL A 230 8.83 -0.82 -1.09
CA VAL A 230 9.20 -0.43 0.28
C VAL A 230 9.94 0.90 0.34
N PRO A 231 9.66 1.76 1.33
CA PRO A 231 10.42 2.99 1.52
C PRO A 231 11.80 2.68 2.12
N TYR A 232 12.83 3.31 1.55
CA TYR A 232 14.20 3.28 2.02
C TYR A 232 14.67 4.69 2.38
N TYR A 233 14.95 4.91 3.66
CA TYR A 233 15.52 6.17 4.16
C TYR A 233 17.03 6.03 4.24
N HIS A 234 17.76 6.85 3.48
CA HIS A 234 19.21 6.89 3.55
C HIS A 234 19.65 7.48 4.89
N ARG A 235 20.78 7.00 5.45
CA ARG A 235 21.27 7.46 6.76
C ARG A 235 21.53 8.97 6.84
N THR A 236 21.83 9.60 5.71
CA THR A 236 22.14 11.03 5.61
C THR A 236 20.92 11.89 5.27
N THR A 237 19.79 11.29 4.90
CA THR A 237 18.55 11.97 4.52
C THR A 237 17.36 11.16 5.05
N ASP A 238 16.89 11.51 6.25
CA ASP A 238 15.75 10.82 6.89
C ASP A 238 14.39 11.47 6.58
N THR A 239 14.41 12.57 5.82
CA THR A 239 13.23 13.36 5.47
C THR A 239 12.47 12.79 4.28
N VAL A 240 13.18 12.15 3.36
CA VAL A 240 12.67 11.65 2.09
C VAL A 240 13.09 10.20 1.90
N ALA A 241 12.14 9.33 1.57
CA ALA A 241 12.41 7.94 1.23
C ALA A 241 12.59 7.77 -0.28
N SER A 242 13.63 7.03 -0.65
CA SER A 242 13.64 6.31 -1.93
C SER A 242 12.65 5.15 -1.85
N VAL A 243 12.21 4.65 -3.00
CA VAL A 243 11.35 3.47 -3.09
C VAL A 243 12.17 2.32 -3.66
N PHE A 244 12.40 1.29 -2.85
CA PHE A 244 13.02 0.04 -3.29
C PHE A 244 11.94 -0.93 -3.77
N VAL A 245 12.13 -1.51 -4.95
CA VAL A 245 11.23 -2.53 -5.50
C VAL A 245 12.07 -3.67 -6.09
N PRO A 246 12.02 -4.88 -5.51
CA PRO A 246 12.58 -6.05 -6.16
C PRO A 246 11.67 -6.40 -7.35
N VAL A 247 12.25 -6.65 -8.52
CA VAL A 247 11.49 -7.04 -9.73
C VAL A 247 11.74 -8.49 -10.12
N SER A 248 12.81 -9.08 -9.62
CA SER A 248 13.14 -10.50 -9.67
C SER A 248 14.17 -10.84 -8.58
N PRO A 249 14.53 -12.12 -8.35
CA PRO A 249 15.61 -12.51 -7.45
C PRO A 249 16.96 -11.85 -7.74
N THR A 250 17.22 -11.46 -8.99
CA THR A 250 18.51 -10.92 -9.46
C THR A 250 18.46 -9.44 -9.82
N ASN A 251 17.29 -8.81 -9.83
CA ASN A 251 17.13 -7.42 -10.26
C ASN A 251 16.19 -6.64 -9.35
N ALA A 252 16.53 -5.37 -9.09
CA ALA A 252 15.68 -4.44 -8.36
C ALA A 252 15.84 -3.02 -8.89
N VAL A 253 14.92 -2.14 -8.52
CA VAL A 253 15.03 -0.69 -8.74
C VAL A 253 14.97 0.05 -7.41
N LEU A 254 15.81 1.06 -7.28
CA LEU A 254 15.75 2.05 -6.21
C LEU A 254 15.45 3.40 -6.85
N ILE A 255 14.23 3.89 -6.63
CA ILE A 255 13.72 5.13 -7.22
C ILE A 255 13.89 6.22 -6.17
N SER A 256 14.66 7.27 -6.46
CA SER A 256 14.83 8.41 -5.55
C SER A 256 13.97 9.56 -6.03
N PRO A 257 12.81 9.82 -5.40
CA PRO A 257 11.89 10.79 -5.95
C PRO A 257 12.51 12.18 -6.01
N ASP A 258 12.38 12.86 -7.14
CA ASP A 258 12.83 14.24 -7.27
C ASP A 258 11.77 15.21 -6.70
N TYR A 259 12.08 15.79 -5.54
CA TYR A 259 11.18 16.74 -4.86
C TYR A 259 11.39 18.19 -5.29
N SER A 260 12.37 18.48 -6.16
CA SER A 260 12.44 19.79 -6.82
C SER A 260 11.23 20.00 -7.74
N ILE A 261 10.69 18.90 -8.30
CA ILE A 261 9.46 18.88 -9.08
C ILE A 261 8.26 18.72 -8.14
N LYS A 262 7.65 19.85 -7.74
CA LYS A 262 6.53 19.85 -6.77
C LYS A 262 5.38 18.93 -7.17
N ARG A 263 4.99 18.92 -8.45
CA ARG A 263 3.98 18.04 -9.06
C ARG A 263 4.30 17.87 -10.54
N PRO A 264 4.83 16.72 -10.97
CA PRO A 264 5.16 16.50 -12.36
C PRO A 264 3.89 16.55 -13.23
N THR A 265 3.92 17.45 -14.20
CA THR A 265 2.90 17.65 -15.23
C THR A 265 3.12 16.70 -16.41
N ASN A 266 2.19 16.70 -17.37
CA ASN A 266 2.39 15.96 -18.61
C ASN A 266 3.57 16.52 -19.43
N GLU A 267 3.85 17.82 -19.33
CA GLU A 267 5.00 18.45 -19.99
C GLU A 267 6.32 17.97 -19.38
N ASP A 268 6.37 17.83 -18.05
CA ASP A 268 7.53 17.26 -17.35
C ASP A 268 7.79 15.81 -17.79
N VAL A 269 6.72 15.02 -17.99
CA VAL A 269 6.83 13.63 -18.50
C VAL A 269 7.37 13.61 -19.93
N GLN A 270 6.90 14.51 -20.80
CA GLN A 270 7.33 14.58 -22.20
C GLN A 270 8.76 15.10 -22.38
N SER A 271 9.21 15.99 -21.51
CA SER A 271 10.56 16.60 -21.54
C SER A 271 11.59 15.84 -20.71
N TYR A 272 11.17 14.84 -19.93
CA TYR A 272 12.07 14.08 -19.06
C TYR A 272 13.09 13.29 -19.87
N GLU A 273 14.37 13.56 -19.60
CA GLU A 273 15.49 12.76 -20.10
C GLU A 273 16.01 11.81 -19.00
N SER A 274 16.27 10.56 -19.36
CA SER A 274 16.73 9.52 -18.43
C SER A 274 18.18 9.67 -17.95
N SER A 275 18.79 10.86 -18.09
CA SER A 275 20.21 11.10 -17.79
C SER A 275 20.57 10.90 -16.32
N LEU A 276 19.57 10.88 -15.43
CA LEU A 276 19.72 10.58 -14.00
C LEU A 276 19.72 9.09 -13.68
N ASP A 277 19.33 8.23 -14.62
CA ASP A 277 19.28 6.79 -14.39
C ASP A 277 20.69 6.19 -14.35
N ARG A 278 20.90 5.29 -13.39
CA ARG A 278 22.18 4.63 -13.15
C ARG A 278 21.99 3.13 -13.01
N TYR A 279 23.07 2.42 -13.21
CA TYR A 279 23.17 0.97 -13.06
C TYR A 279 24.24 0.65 -12.02
N ALA A 280 24.01 -0.35 -11.20
CA ALA A 280 25.01 -0.81 -10.23
C ALA A 280 24.86 -2.30 -9.92
N SER A 281 25.99 -3.01 -9.86
CA SER A 281 26.04 -4.31 -9.18
C SER A 281 25.97 -4.08 -7.67
N ILE A 282 25.02 -4.74 -7.02
CA ILE A 282 24.77 -4.56 -5.59
C ILE A 282 25.67 -5.47 -4.77
N LYS A 283 26.21 -4.96 -3.66
CA LYS A 283 26.98 -5.77 -2.70
C LYS A 283 26.06 -6.57 -1.78
N LYS A 284 26.55 -7.71 -1.31
CA LYS A 284 25.81 -8.67 -0.46
C LYS A 284 25.21 -8.05 0.79
N GLU A 285 25.89 -7.09 1.41
CA GLU A 285 25.39 -6.37 2.58
C GLU A 285 24.13 -5.54 2.29
N TYR A 286 24.04 -4.95 1.08
CA TYR A 286 22.86 -4.19 0.68
C TYR A 286 21.71 -5.12 0.25
N VAL A 287 22.00 -6.29 -0.33
CA VAL A 287 20.96 -7.31 -0.58
C VAL A 287 20.31 -7.73 0.74
N ARG A 288 21.13 -8.01 1.77
CA ARG A 288 20.63 -8.34 3.13
C ARG A 288 19.80 -7.20 3.71
N LEU A 289 20.27 -5.95 3.56
CA LEU A 289 19.54 -4.76 4.01
C LEU A 289 18.17 -4.65 3.32
N PHE A 290 18.11 -4.78 2.00
CA PHE A 290 16.87 -4.65 1.26
C PHE A 290 15.91 -5.80 1.54
N ASN A 291 16.39 -7.04 1.64
CA ASN A 291 15.57 -8.17 2.06
C ASN A 291 14.99 -7.94 3.47
N GLN A 292 15.79 -7.41 4.40
CA GLN A 292 15.29 -7.02 5.71
C GLN A 292 14.18 -5.96 5.62
N LEU A 293 14.31 -4.96 4.74
CA LEU A 293 13.27 -3.95 4.53
C LEU A 293 11.98 -4.56 3.95
N VAL A 294 12.10 -5.50 3.01
CA VAL A 294 10.95 -6.24 2.46
C VAL A 294 10.24 -7.03 3.56
N VAL A 295 10.98 -7.78 4.40
CA VAL A 295 10.38 -8.52 5.53
C VAL A 295 9.71 -7.56 6.51
N LYS A 296 10.35 -6.45 6.87
CA LYS A 296 9.78 -5.46 7.79
C LYS A 296 8.54 -4.76 7.24
N SER A 297 8.44 -4.62 5.92
CA SER A 297 7.35 -3.91 5.27
C SER A 297 6.18 -4.81 4.87
N ALA A 298 6.42 -6.12 4.74
CA ALA A 298 5.39 -7.12 4.48
C ALA A 298 4.30 -7.07 5.57
N GLU A 299 3.04 -7.15 5.17
CA GLU A 299 1.91 -7.11 6.10
C GLU A 299 1.71 -8.49 6.72
N ARG A 300 1.67 -9.54 5.90
CA ARG A 300 1.33 -10.90 6.31
C ARG A 300 2.29 -11.94 5.76
N ILE A 301 2.73 -11.79 4.52
CA ILE A 301 3.51 -12.81 3.81
C ILE A 301 4.75 -12.26 3.12
N VAL A 302 5.83 -13.03 3.25
CA VAL A 302 7.06 -12.90 2.47
C VAL A 302 7.14 -14.09 1.52
N LEU A 303 7.66 -13.89 0.31
CA LEU A 303 7.61 -14.86 -0.77
C LEU A 303 9.00 -15.13 -1.34
N HIS A 304 9.28 -16.41 -1.59
CA HIS A 304 10.54 -16.89 -2.17
C HIS A 304 10.32 -18.14 -3.03
N ALA A 305 11.26 -18.46 -3.92
CA ALA A 305 11.15 -19.63 -4.81
C ALA A 305 11.26 -20.97 -4.07
N THR A 306 12.10 -21.00 -3.02
CA THR A 306 12.48 -22.20 -2.26
C THR A 306 12.37 -22.00 -0.75
N VAL A 307 12.39 -23.11 0.01
CA VAL A 307 12.51 -23.08 1.47
C VAL A 307 13.96 -22.79 1.84
N GLU A 308 14.19 -21.74 2.61
CA GLU A 308 15.50 -21.21 2.99
C GLU A 308 15.51 -20.91 4.48
N ARG A 309 16.44 -21.53 5.21
CA ARG A 309 16.54 -21.36 6.67
C ARG A 309 16.83 -19.91 7.07
N TRP A 310 17.71 -19.23 6.32
CA TRP A 310 18.06 -17.83 6.61
C TRP A 310 16.86 -16.89 6.49
N LEU A 311 15.92 -17.20 5.58
CA LEU A 311 14.72 -16.40 5.36
C LEU A 311 13.69 -16.68 6.46
N GLU A 312 13.55 -17.93 6.88
CA GLU A 312 12.73 -18.28 8.05
C GLU A 312 13.20 -17.54 9.31
N ASP A 313 14.50 -17.57 9.60
CA ASP A 313 15.10 -16.85 10.73
C ASP A 313 14.84 -15.33 10.63
N LEU A 314 14.97 -14.77 9.43
CA LEU A 314 14.74 -13.34 9.18
C LEU A 314 13.26 -12.96 9.40
N VAL A 315 12.32 -13.77 8.89
CA VAL A 315 10.88 -13.57 9.06
C VAL A 315 10.50 -13.69 10.52
N MET A 316 11.01 -14.69 11.25
CA MET A 316 10.77 -14.84 12.68
C MET A 316 11.26 -13.64 13.49
N LYS A 317 12.45 -13.13 13.15
CA LYS A 317 13.03 -11.96 13.82
C LYS A 317 12.19 -10.69 13.63
N TYR A 318 11.57 -10.51 12.45
CA TYR A 318 10.82 -9.30 12.10
C TYR A 318 9.32 -9.55 11.94
N ARG A 319 8.80 -10.61 12.59
CA ARG A 319 7.40 -11.04 12.43
C ARG A 319 6.38 -10.01 12.92
N SER A 320 6.71 -9.25 13.96
CA SER A 320 5.89 -8.18 14.54
C SER A 320 6.11 -6.83 13.85
N TRP A 321 7.02 -6.74 12.88
CA TRP A 321 7.25 -5.48 12.19
C TRP A 321 6.18 -5.28 11.12
N ARG A 322 5.74 -4.04 10.87
CA ARG A 322 4.95 -3.70 9.66
C ARG A 322 5.09 -2.23 9.33
N MET A 323 4.69 -1.85 8.12
CA MET A 323 4.63 -0.43 7.75
C MET A 323 3.51 0.28 8.50
N GLU A 324 3.84 1.45 9.05
CA GLU A 324 2.91 2.33 9.72
C GLU A 324 3.09 3.78 9.31
N ASN A 325 2.01 4.55 9.46
CA ASN A 325 2.05 6.00 9.41
C ASN A 325 2.32 6.56 10.81
N ILE A 326 3.50 7.13 11.00
CA ILE A 326 3.85 7.87 12.21
C ILE A 326 3.43 9.33 11.99
N THR A 327 2.47 9.79 12.78
CA THR A 327 1.99 11.18 12.75
C THR A 327 2.62 11.95 13.91
N SER A 328 3.35 13.02 13.60
CA SER A 328 3.81 13.99 14.59
C SER A 328 2.90 15.21 14.56
N LYS A 329 2.44 15.65 15.73
CA LYS A 329 1.58 16.82 15.92
C LYS A 329 2.40 17.94 16.54
N ILE A 330 2.49 19.08 15.87
CA ILE A 330 3.21 20.26 16.37
C ILE A 330 2.18 21.37 16.56
N PRO A 331 1.86 21.75 17.82
CA PRO A 331 0.96 22.87 18.11
C PRO A 331 1.46 24.18 17.48
N TYR A 332 0.55 25.00 16.99
CA TYR A 332 0.81 26.33 16.44
C TYR A 332 -0.31 27.29 16.85
N GLU A 333 -0.10 28.61 16.76
CA GLU A 333 -1.01 29.63 17.34
C GLU A 333 -2.50 29.43 16.97
N ASN A 334 -2.77 28.99 15.74
CA ASN A 334 -4.14 28.81 15.23
C ASN A 334 -4.45 27.37 14.78
N GLY A 335 -3.71 26.37 15.25
CA GLY A 335 -3.97 24.98 14.88
C GLY A 335 -2.83 24.01 15.18
N VAL A 336 -2.72 22.97 14.35
CA VAL A 336 -1.72 21.92 14.50
C VAL A 336 -1.09 21.64 13.14
N LEU A 337 0.24 21.66 13.08
CA LEU A 337 0.97 21.13 11.95
C LEU A 337 1.10 19.61 12.12
N LEU A 338 0.60 18.85 11.14
CA LEU A 338 0.70 17.41 11.08
C LEU A 338 1.81 16.99 10.12
N ILE A 339 2.70 16.11 10.58
CA ILE A 339 3.75 15.52 9.76
C ILE A 339 3.55 14.01 9.75
N HIS A 340 3.22 13.44 8.59
CA HIS A 340 3.08 12.00 8.40
C HIS A 340 4.35 11.41 7.81
N ARG A 341 4.83 10.30 8.39
CA ARG A 341 6.01 9.56 7.91
C ARG A 341 5.70 8.07 7.87
N GLN A 342 6.00 7.43 6.75
CA GLN A 342 5.86 5.98 6.60
C GLN A 342 7.11 5.28 7.13
N LYS A 343 7.01 4.44 8.16
CA LYS A 343 8.15 3.66 8.66
C LYS A 343 7.72 2.26 9.04
N SER A 344 8.62 1.29 8.87
CA SER A 344 8.41 -0.01 9.50
C SER A 344 8.67 0.12 11.01
N ILE A 345 7.71 -0.27 11.83
CA ILE A 345 7.83 -0.29 13.29
C ILE A 345 7.59 -1.69 13.83
N ASP A 346 8.13 -1.97 15.02
CA ASP A 346 7.82 -3.19 15.77
C ASP A 346 6.51 -3.01 16.55
N THR A 347 5.51 -3.83 16.27
CA THR A 347 4.20 -3.77 16.93
C THR A 347 4.09 -4.71 18.13
N SER A 348 5.17 -5.32 18.61
CA SER A 348 5.12 -6.13 19.84
C SER A 348 4.81 -5.30 21.10
N ASN A 349 5.04 -3.99 21.02
CA ASN A 349 4.94 -3.04 22.14
C ASN A 349 3.81 -2.02 21.96
N ALA A 350 3.00 -2.14 20.90
CA ALA A 350 1.86 -1.29 20.59
C ALA A 350 0.57 -2.06 20.91
#